data_AF-T1AP07-F1
#
_entry.id   AF-T1AP07-F1
#
_cell.length_a   1.000
_cell.length_b   1.000
_cell.length_c   1.000
_cell.angle_alpha   90.00
_cell.angle_beta   90.00
_cell.angle_gamma   90.00
#
_symmetry.space_group_name_H-M   'P 1'
#
loop_
_entity.id
_entity.type
_entity.pdbx_description
1 polymer ?
#
loop_
_entity_poly.entity_id
_entity_poly.type
_entity_poly.pdbx_seq_one_letter_code
_entity_poly.pdbx_strand_id
1 'polypeptide(L)'
;NHGIALEGMRYDSMLESYVWDSVATRHDMDSAARRYLGVHTIAYEAVAGKGAKAIPFSQVPIAKAAEYAAEDADITLQLHRTLWPKITSVPALERLYTEIEQPLVPVLLRMERRGVLIDRERLRAQSGELTARMAQLVGQAHEEAGSAFNIDSPKQL
;
A
#
# COMPACT_ATOMS: atom_id res chain seq x y z
N ASN A 1 -0.61 19.32 -3.23
CA ASN A 1 0.58 19.96 -2.63
C ASN A 1 0.46 21.46 -2.35
N HIS A 2 -0.72 22.10 -2.35
CA HIS A 2 -0.80 23.55 -2.08
C HIS A 2 0.16 24.42 -2.93
N GLY A 3 0.47 24.02 -4.17
CA GLY A 3 1.43 24.70 -5.03
C GLY A 3 2.92 24.44 -4.74
N ILE A 4 3.25 23.56 -3.79
CA ILE A 4 4.65 23.28 -3.38
C ILE A 4 5.23 22.09 -4.16
N ALA A 5 6.39 22.29 -4.78
CA ALA A 5 7.22 21.24 -5.33
C ALA A 5 8.25 20.80 -4.28
N LEU A 6 8.10 19.60 -3.74
CA LEU A 6 9.07 19.02 -2.80
C LEU A 6 10.27 18.50 -3.59
N GLU A 7 11.45 19.05 -3.28
CA GLU A 7 12.72 18.62 -3.84
C GLU A 7 13.59 17.96 -2.76
N GLY A 8 14.69 17.31 -3.16
CA GLY A 8 15.64 16.75 -2.20
C GLY A 8 15.15 15.52 -1.43
N MET A 9 14.15 14.80 -1.96
CA MET A 9 13.75 13.48 -1.46
C MET A 9 14.88 12.47 -1.73
N ARG A 10 15.86 12.45 -0.81
CA ARG A 10 17.07 11.65 -0.95
C ARG A 10 16.97 10.29 -0.27
N TYR A 11 16.19 10.24 0.81
CA TYR A 11 16.08 9.07 1.65
C TYR A 11 14.62 8.75 1.98
N ASP A 12 14.30 7.46 1.96
CA ASP A 12 13.02 6.89 2.33
C ASP A 12 13.28 5.57 3.08
N SER A 13 12.93 5.53 4.37
CA SER A 13 13.20 4.38 5.24
C SER A 13 12.46 3.11 4.83
N MET A 14 11.32 3.22 4.15
CA MET A 14 10.62 2.06 3.60
C MET A 14 11.43 1.45 2.46
N LEU A 15 11.95 2.28 1.55
CA LEU A 15 12.82 1.82 0.46
C LEU A 15 14.15 1.29 0.99
N GLU A 16 14.72 1.88 2.04
CA GLU A 16 15.94 1.37 2.68
C GLU A 16 15.72 -0.02 3.27
N SER A 17 14.58 -0.22 3.94
CA SER A 17 14.16 -1.51 4.47
C SER A 17 14.02 -2.55 3.36
N TYR A 18 13.36 -2.17 2.25
CA TYR A 18 13.16 -3.05 1.09
C TYR A 18 14.47 -3.43 0.38
N VAL A 19 15.34 -2.45 0.12
CA VAL A 19 16.63 -2.68 -0.53
C VAL A 19 17.55 -3.54 0.33
N TRP A 20 17.53 -3.34 1.65
CA TRP A 20 18.36 -4.13 2.56
C TRP A 20 17.96 -5.61 2.57
N ASP A 21 16.66 -5.90 2.68
CA ASP A 21 16.13 -7.28 2.68
C ASP A 21 14.64 -7.27 2.33
N SER A 22 14.28 -7.52 1.08
CA SER A 22 12.91 -7.43 0.57
C SER A 22 11.94 -8.49 1.12
N VAL A 23 12.43 -9.51 1.83
CA VAL A 23 11.62 -10.60 2.41
C VAL A 23 11.66 -10.61 3.94
N ALA A 24 12.40 -9.69 4.55
CA ALA A 24 12.59 -9.58 5.99
C ALA A 24 11.30 -9.44 6.79
N THR A 25 10.43 -8.55 6.33
CA THR A 25 9.27 -8.03 7.04
C THR A 25 8.41 -7.23 6.07
N ARG A 26 7.23 -6.81 6.51
CA ARG A 26 6.56 -5.68 5.88
C ARG A 26 7.41 -4.42 6.07
N HIS A 27 7.48 -3.59 5.04
CA HIS A 27 8.33 -2.38 5.03
C HIS A 27 7.63 -1.11 5.54
N ASP A 28 6.40 -1.23 6.05
CA ASP A 28 5.77 -0.14 6.80
C ASP A 28 6.57 0.19 8.08
N MET A 29 6.45 1.45 8.53
CA MET A 29 7.28 1.98 9.62
C MET A 29 7.15 1.18 10.92
N ASP A 30 5.95 0.76 11.31
CA ASP A 30 5.70 -0.01 12.52
C ASP A 30 6.45 -1.36 12.51
N SER A 31 6.38 -2.04 11.36
CA SER A 31 7.05 -3.33 11.16
C SER A 31 8.56 -3.17 11.08
N ALA A 32 9.05 -2.12 10.41
CA ALA A 32 10.48 -1.80 10.31
C ALA A 32 11.06 -1.40 11.67
N ALA A 33 10.38 -0.54 12.44
CA ALA A 33 10.78 -0.11 13.78
C ALA A 33 10.89 -1.32 14.73
N ARG A 34 9.90 -2.21 14.70
CA ARG A 34 9.94 -3.44 15.50
C ARG A 34 11.13 -4.32 15.13
N ARG A 35 11.38 -4.53 13.83
CA ARG A 35 12.44 -5.41 13.36
C ARG A 35 13.84 -4.86 13.61
N TYR A 36 14.08 -3.60 13.25
CA TYR A 36 15.42 -3.03 13.20
C TYR A 36 15.80 -2.24 14.45
N LEU A 37 14.81 -1.71 15.18
CA LEU A 37 15.03 -0.91 16.40
C LEU A 37 14.52 -1.62 17.66
N GLY A 38 13.70 -2.67 17.54
CA GLY A 38 13.05 -3.31 18.69
C GLY A 38 11.97 -2.46 19.34
N VAL A 39 11.45 -1.45 18.64
CA VAL A 39 10.48 -0.47 19.17
C VAL A 39 9.07 -0.78 18.68
N HIS A 40 8.09 -0.61 19.56
CA HIS A 40 6.67 -0.58 19.19
C HIS A 40 6.22 0.87 19.07
N THR A 41 5.79 1.26 17.88
CA THR A 41 5.24 2.60 17.60
C THR A 41 3.77 2.71 17.99
N ILE A 42 3.31 3.94 18.15
CA ILE A 42 1.92 4.32 18.35
C ILE A 42 1.16 4.03 17.05
N ALA A 43 0.29 3.03 17.07
CA ALA A 43 -0.55 2.72 15.92
C ALA A 43 -1.51 3.89 15.62
N TYR A 44 -1.73 4.19 14.34
CA TYR A 44 -2.70 5.23 13.91
C TYR A 44 -4.09 5.03 14.55
N GLU A 45 -4.52 3.78 14.70
CA GLU A 45 -5.79 3.43 15.32
C GLU A 45 -5.88 3.78 16.82
N ALA A 46 -4.75 3.87 17.53
CA ALA A 46 -4.72 4.34 18.92
C ALA A 46 -5.00 5.85 19.02
N VAL A 47 -4.79 6.58 17.92
CA VAL A 47 -4.95 8.02 17.82
C VAL A 47 -6.30 8.39 17.22
N ALA A 48 -6.65 7.76 16.10
CA ALA A 48 -7.83 8.08 15.29
C ALA A 48 -9.00 7.10 15.47
N GLY A 49 -8.83 6.00 16.21
CA GLY A 49 -9.86 4.97 16.37
C GLY A 49 -9.93 3.98 15.20
N LYS A 50 -10.95 3.11 15.20
CA LYS A 50 -11.11 2.03 14.21
C LYS A 50 -12.51 2.00 13.59
N GLY A 51 -12.57 1.51 12.34
CA GLY A 51 -13.82 1.24 11.63
C GLY A 51 -14.71 2.47 11.46
N ALA A 52 -16.02 2.28 11.51
CA ALA A 52 -17.00 3.34 11.31
C ALA A 52 -16.94 4.48 12.36
N LYS A 53 -16.25 4.26 13.49
CA LYS A 53 -16.07 5.27 14.55
C LYS A 53 -14.72 5.99 14.46
N ALA A 54 -13.90 5.69 13.45
CA ALA A 54 -12.64 6.38 13.26
C ALA A 54 -12.89 7.86 12.92
N ILE A 55 -12.09 8.74 13.52
CA ILE A 55 -12.13 10.18 13.28
C ILE A 55 -11.03 10.56 12.27
N PRO A 56 -11.23 11.60 11.45
CA PRO A 56 -10.14 12.14 10.64
C PRO A 56 -9.05 12.73 11.55
N PHE A 57 -7.80 12.71 11.08
CA PHE A 57 -6.66 13.21 11.86
C PHE A 57 -6.81 14.67 12.31
N SER A 58 -7.54 15.49 11.53
CA SER A 58 -7.86 16.89 11.88
C SER A 58 -8.74 17.05 13.13
N GLN A 59 -9.38 15.98 13.61
CA GLN A 59 -10.19 15.98 14.84
C GLN A 59 -9.47 15.36 16.04
N VAL A 60 -8.24 14.87 15.85
CA VAL A 60 -7.44 14.31 16.94
C VAL A 60 -7.00 15.44 17.89
N PRO A 61 -7.07 15.23 19.22
CA PRO A 61 -6.54 16.21 20.17
C PRO A 61 -5.06 16.53 19.90
N ILE A 62 -4.71 17.82 19.88
CA ILE A 62 -3.38 18.31 19.49
C ILE A 62 -2.25 17.56 20.20
N ALA A 63 -2.37 17.33 21.52
CA ALA A 63 -1.35 16.62 22.28
C ALA A 63 -1.07 15.20 21.74
N LYS A 64 -2.14 14.45 21.43
CA LYS A 64 -2.00 13.09 20.86
C LYS A 64 -1.48 13.11 19.43
N ALA A 65 -1.96 14.06 18.63
CA ALA A 65 -1.49 14.23 17.25
C ALA A 65 0.01 14.58 17.22
N ALA A 66 0.46 15.43 18.14
CA ALA A 66 1.85 15.84 18.24
C ALA A 66 2.75 14.68 18.67
N GLU A 67 2.35 13.90 19.68
CA GLU A 67 3.11 12.72 20.13
C GLU A 67 3.27 11.70 18.99
N TYR A 68 2.17 11.34 18.34
CA TYR A 68 2.18 10.42 17.18
C TYR A 68 3.04 10.94 16.02
N ALA A 69 2.83 12.18 15.58
CA ALA A 69 3.55 12.72 14.43
C ALA A 69 5.05 12.96 14.73
N ALA A 70 5.39 13.29 15.98
CA ALA A 70 6.78 13.43 16.39
C ALA A 70 7.49 12.07 16.46
N GLU A 71 6.81 11.03 16.93
CA GLU A 71 7.33 9.66 16.93
C GLU A 71 7.60 9.20 15.49
N ASP A 72 6.67 9.40 14.55
CA ASP A 72 6.87 9.04 13.14
C ASP A 72 8.15 9.65 12.56
N ALA A 73 8.40 10.93 12.85
CA ALA A 73 9.59 11.64 12.38
C ALA A 73 10.89 11.12 13.03
N ASP A 74 10.87 10.88 14.34
CA ASP A 74 12.03 10.38 15.09
C ASP A 74 12.39 8.94 14.68
N ILE A 75 11.39 8.06 14.64
CA ILE A 75 11.56 6.65 14.24
C ILE A 75 12.06 6.55 12.80
N THR A 76 11.54 7.36 11.88
CA THR A 76 12.03 7.42 10.49
C THR A 76 13.52 7.76 10.44
N LEU A 77 13.97 8.74 11.23
CA LEU A 77 15.38 9.11 11.30
C LEU A 77 16.25 8.01 11.91
N GLN A 78 15.77 7.35 12.97
CA GLN A 78 16.47 6.23 13.60
C GLN A 78 16.61 5.03 12.68
N LEU A 79 15.55 4.71 11.91
CA LEU A 79 15.58 3.68 10.88
C LEU A 79 16.64 4.00 9.83
N HIS A 80 16.66 5.23 9.31
CA HIS A 80 17.66 5.67 8.34
C HIS A 80 19.09 5.53 8.87
N ARG A 81 19.35 6.01 10.09
CA ARG A 81 20.65 5.89 10.74
C ARG A 81 21.08 4.44 10.97
N THR A 82 20.13 3.51 11.05
CA THR A 82 20.38 2.08 11.24
C THR A 82 20.60 1.33 9.91
N LEU A 83 19.82 1.67 8.88
CA LEU A 83 19.78 0.94 7.62
C LEU A 83 20.77 1.49 6.60
N TRP A 84 20.90 2.81 6.49
CA TRP A 84 21.75 3.44 5.48
C TRP A 84 23.22 2.98 5.55
N PRO A 85 23.89 2.91 6.73
CA PRO A 85 25.25 2.39 6.81
C PRO A 85 25.39 0.96 6.30
N LYS A 86 24.36 0.12 6.53
CA LYS A 86 24.34 -1.28 6.06
C LYS A 86 24.22 -1.33 4.54
N ILE A 87 23.32 -0.53 3.96
CA ILE A 87 23.16 -0.42 2.50
C ILE A 87 24.48 0.04 1.85
N THR A 88 25.10 1.10 2.37
CA THR A 88 26.35 1.63 1.82
C THR A 88 27.55 0.69 1.99
N SER A 89 27.48 -0.26 2.92
CA SER A 89 28.51 -1.29 3.05
C SER A 89 28.50 -2.31 1.91
N VAL A 90 27.41 -2.35 1.12
CA VAL A 90 27.25 -3.25 -0.04
C VAL A 90 27.04 -2.40 -1.30
N PRO A 91 28.07 -2.15 -2.13
CA PRO A 91 27.99 -1.21 -3.25
C PRO A 91 26.88 -1.50 -4.26
N ALA A 92 26.49 -2.77 -4.43
CA ALA A 92 25.38 -3.13 -5.31
C ALA A 92 24.02 -2.63 -4.76
N LEU A 93 23.82 -2.67 -3.45
CA LEU A 93 22.60 -2.17 -2.80
C LEU A 93 22.55 -0.65 -2.79
N GLU A 94 23.68 0.00 -2.56
CA GLU A 94 23.78 1.46 -2.67
C GLU A 94 23.39 1.95 -4.07
N ARG A 95 23.92 1.31 -5.13
CA ARG A 95 23.54 1.65 -6.51
C ARG A 95 22.06 1.37 -6.79
N LEU A 96 21.54 0.22 -6.36
CA LEU A 96 20.12 -0.10 -6.50
C LEU A 96 19.24 1.00 -5.87
N TYR A 97 19.57 1.44 -4.66
CA TYR A 97 18.81 2.48 -3.98
C TYR A 97 18.93 3.84 -4.68
N THR A 98 20.16 4.27 -4.99
CA THR A 98 20.45 5.64 -5.45
C THR A 98 20.19 5.86 -6.93
N GLU A 99 20.37 4.85 -7.76
CA GLU A 99 20.25 4.94 -9.22
C GLU A 99 18.90 4.44 -9.74
N ILE A 100 18.18 3.63 -8.95
CA ILE A 100 16.90 3.01 -9.38
C ILE A 100 15.75 3.41 -8.46
N GLU A 101 15.77 3.00 -7.18
CA GLU A 101 14.61 3.12 -6.29
C GLU A 101 14.26 4.59 -5.97
N GLN A 102 15.24 5.40 -5.54
CA GLN A 102 15.00 6.82 -5.23
C GLN A 102 14.60 7.65 -6.46
N PRO A 103 15.27 7.53 -7.64
CA PRO A 103 14.81 8.22 -8.85
C PRO A 103 13.42 7.83 -9.33
N LEU A 104 12.94 6.63 -8.98
CA LEU A 104 11.61 6.15 -9.35
C LEU A 104 10.49 6.80 -8.53
N VAL A 105 10.74 7.20 -7.28
CA VAL A 105 9.75 7.88 -6.40
C VAL A 105 9.02 9.05 -7.08
N PRO A 106 9.71 10.07 -7.63
CA PRO A 106 9.03 11.19 -8.28
C PRO A 106 8.31 10.78 -9.58
N VAL A 107 8.73 9.69 -10.23
CA VAL A 107 8.03 9.15 -11.42
C VAL A 107 6.68 8.56 -11.02
N LEU A 108 6.66 7.70 -10.00
CA LEU A 108 5.44 7.09 -9.47
C LEU A 108 4.47 8.17 -8.97
N LEU A 109 4.97 9.16 -8.23
CA LEU A 109 4.16 10.28 -7.76
C LEU A 109 3.45 11.03 -8.90
N ARG A 110 4.15 11.23 -10.04
CA ARG A 110 3.54 11.87 -11.22
C ARG A 110 2.53 10.95 -11.91
N MET A 111 2.85 9.66 -12.04
CA MET A 111 1.95 8.68 -12.66
C MET A 111 0.64 8.55 -11.87
N GLU A 112 0.72 8.43 -10.55
CA GLU A 112 -0.45 8.32 -9.67
C GLU A 112 -1.32 9.57 -9.73
N ARG A 113 -0.72 10.77 -9.68
CA ARG A 113 -1.45 12.03 -9.81
C ARG A 113 -2.08 12.24 -11.17
N ARG A 114 -1.44 11.73 -12.23
CA ARG A 114 -1.98 11.79 -13.58
C ARG A 114 -3.23 10.94 -13.71
N GLY A 115 -3.24 9.77 -13.04
CA GLY A 115 -4.31 8.80 -13.11
C GLY A 115 -4.48 8.19 -14.50
N VAL A 116 -5.57 7.46 -14.66
CA VAL A 116 -5.97 6.84 -15.93
C VAL A 116 -7.41 7.25 -16.25
N LEU A 117 -7.67 7.57 -17.52
CA LEU A 117 -9.02 7.88 -17.98
C LEU A 117 -9.82 6.58 -18.13
N ILE A 118 -10.97 6.51 -17.47
CA ILE A 118 -11.86 5.35 -17.49
C ILE A 118 -13.20 5.71 -18.12
N ASP A 119 -13.60 4.94 -19.15
CA ASP A 119 -14.94 5.01 -19.73
C ASP A 119 -15.90 4.16 -18.91
N ARG A 120 -16.76 4.85 -18.15
CA ARG A 120 -17.73 4.21 -17.26
C ARG A 120 -18.87 3.55 -18.02
N GLU A 121 -19.30 4.10 -19.16
CA GLU A 121 -20.42 3.54 -19.91
C GLU A 121 -20.01 2.26 -20.63
N ARG A 122 -18.79 2.23 -21.17
CA ARG A 122 -18.24 0.99 -21.73
C ARG A 122 -18.11 -0.12 -20.69
N LEU A 123 -17.64 0.21 -19.48
CA LEU A 123 -17.58 -0.77 -18.38
C LEU A 123 -18.97 -1.26 -17.96
N ARG A 124 -19.98 -0.40 -17.96
CA ARG A 124 -21.38 -0.81 -17.69
C ARG A 124 -21.94 -1.71 -18.77
N ALA A 125 -21.71 -1.38 -20.04
CA ALA A 125 -22.13 -2.21 -21.17
C ALA A 125 -21.50 -3.61 -21.09
N GLN A 126 -20.19 -3.67 -20.83
CA GLN A 126 -19.48 -4.92 -20.65
C GLN A 126 -20.00 -5.72 -19.44
N SER A 127 -20.31 -5.05 -18.32
CA SER A 127 -20.94 -5.70 -17.16
C SER A 127 -22.26 -6.36 -17.55
N GLY A 128 -23.11 -5.68 -18.31
CA GLY A 128 -24.38 -6.24 -18.79
C GLY A 128 -24.19 -7.44 -19.71
N GLU A 129 -23.25 -7.37 -20.65
CA GLU A 129 -22.91 -8.50 -21.54
C GLU A 129 -22.45 -9.73 -20.75
N LEU A 130 -21.56 -9.53 -19.76
CA LEU A 130 -21.07 -10.61 -18.91
C LEU A 130 -22.21 -11.23 -18.09
N THR A 131 -23.11 -10.42 -17.52
CA THR A 131 -24.29 -10.94 -16.79
C THR A 131 -25.18 -11.79 -17.69
N ALA A 132 -25.47 -11.32 -18.91
CA ALA A 132 -26.28 -12.08 -19.85
C ALA A 132 -25.61 -13.40 -20.26
N ARG A 133 -24.30 -13.35 -20.53
CA ARG A 133 -23.51 -14.54 -20.91
C ARG A 133 -23.39 -15.55 -19.77
N MET A 134 -23.23 -15.08 -18.53
CA MET A 134 -23.26 -15.96 -17.35
C MET A 134 -24.60 -16.68 -17.23
N ALA A 135 -25.71 -15.97 -17.37
CA ALA A 135 -27.05 -16.58 -17.29
C ALA A 135 -27.25 -17.64 -18.40
N GLN A 136 -26.78 -17.36 -19.61
CA GLN A 136 -26.82 -18.33 -20.71
C GLN A 136 -26.02 -19.59 -20.40
N LEU A 137 -24.77 -19.44 -19.92
CA LEU A 137 -23.90 -20.57 -19.59
C LEU A 137 -24.46 -21.41 -18.42
N VAL A 138 -25.09 -20.77 -17.43
CA VAL A 138 -25.76 -21.48 -16.34
C VAL A 138 -26.90 -22.35 -16.89
N GLY A 139 -27.70 -21.80 -17.80
CA GLY A 139 -28.77 -22.55 -18.47
C GLY A 139 -28.23 -23.77 -19.23
N GLN A 140 -27.16 -23.57 -20.02
CA GLN A 140 -26.51 -24.66 -20.76
C GLN A 140 -25.98 -25.76 -19.82
N ALA A 141 -25.37 -25.38 -18.70
CA ALA A 141 -24.88 -26.34 -17.71
C ALA A 141 -26.02 -27.14 -17.06
N HIS A 142 -27.16 -26.49 -16.76
CA HIS A 142 -28.34 -27.17 -16.21
C HIS A 142 -28.99 -28.11 -17.23
N GLU A 143 -29.01 -27.73 -18.50
CA GLU A 143 -29.50 -28.58 -19.60
C GLU A 143 -28.62 -29.82 -19.79
N GLU A 144 -27.30 -29.66 -19.81
CA GLU A 144 -26.35 -30.77 -19.94
C GLU A 144 -26.38 -31.71 -18.72
N ALA A 145 -26.56 -31.17 -17.51
CA ALA A 145 -26.67 -31.94 -16.27
C ALA A 145 -28.08 -32.55 -16.06
N GLY A 146 -29.08 -32.13 -16.84
CA GLY A 146 -30.47 -32.55 -16.70
C GLY A 146 -31.17 -32.07 -15.41
N SER A 147 -30.55 -31.16 -14.66
CA SER A 147 -31.12 -30.61 -13.43
C SER A 147 -30.49 -29.27 -13.07
N ALA A 148 -31.23 -28.45 -12.30
CA ALA A 148 -30.72 -27.21 -11.77
C ALA A 148 -29.84 -27.46 -10.53
N PHE A 149 -28.68 -26.81 -10.50
CA PHE A 149 -27.77 -26.85 -9.36
C PHE A 149 -27.06 -25.51 -9.18
N ASN A 150 -26.52 -25.27 -7.99
CA ASN A 150 -25.75 -24.07 -7.72
C ASN A 150 -24.31 -24.23 -8.23
N ILE A 151 -23.96 -23.45 -9.25
CA ILE A 151 -22.61 -23.44 -9.84
C ILE A 151 -21.56 -22.94 -8.83
N ASP A 152 -21.95 -22.15 -7.83
CA ASP A 152 -21.04 -21.67 -6.78
C ASP A 152 -20.81 -22.71 -5.66
N SER A 153 -21.44 -23.88 -5.74
CA SER A 153 -21.31 -24.94 -4.73
C SER A 153 -20.37 -26.05 -5.21
N PRO A 154 -19.16 -26.19 -4.63
CA PRO A 154 -18.25 -27.28 -4.97
C PRO A 154 -18.80 -28.68 -4.71
N LYS A 155 -19.88 -28.81 -3.93
CA LYS A 155 -20.53 -30.09 -3.62
C LYS A 155 -21.55 -30.51 -4.68
N GLN A 156 -21.95 -29.60 -5.55
CA GLN A 156 -22.97 -29.82 -6.57
C GLN A 156 -22.41 -29.88 -8.00
N LEU A 157 -21.13 -29.54 -8.16
CA LEU A 157 -20.30 -29.77 -9.34
C LEU A 157 -19.69 -31.18 -9.29
#